data_AF-A0A849STL9-F1
#
_entry.id   AF-A0A849STL9-F1
#
_cell.length_a   1.000
_cell.length_b   1.000
_cell.length_c   1.000
_cell.angle_alpha   90.00
_cell.angle_beta   90.00
_cell.angle_gamma   90.00
#
_symmetry.space_group_name_H-M   'P 1'
#
loop_
_entity.id
_entity.type
_entity.pdbx_description
1 polymer ?
#
loop_
_entity_poly.entity_id
_entity_poly.type
_entity_poly.pdbx_seq_one_letter_code
_entity_poly.pdbx_strand_id
1 'polypeptide(L)'
;MLLPVLAGLLLVTVVGSFLLGLVSFHSHVGYFAPAFTADGQSIVVVERSTRGIAWGLGWEFFTPPANARAVSDELRVLRVSLDGHRIEELERWSGSPIVGRTLHEYRGRLFTYLGAGLRPQPDGSLQYGFQLSLTRVPSSELHQLHGTWSPSRTRRLRGEWDRSPFAVVYSSEPILRGARELFELPGTEAFPAAIALLDHDRRQIEIVIAAPDYARLYPKGPPFDKLMETSRKADSDFAQELERVARERQARYLVKGTPLTEAMLKADRDLQEMGYLPKPARWIATLADSHGLASLSELPRFEIAQEEFDVGLMQDIARAIAQPGVEVDKAERSYTTHRDFPNSRRVNETLEYGATEILVGHQGRLFHLRLLPVTESTRRPKH
;
A
#
# COMPACT_ATOMS: atom_id res chain seq x y z
N MET A 1 43.10 41.77 -32.37
CA MET A 1 42.55 40.65 -33.17
C MET A 1 42.35 39.35 -32.38
N LEU A 2 43.14 39.02 -31.35
CA LEU A 2 42.96 37.80 -30.55
C LEU A 2 41.65 37.75 -29.74
N LEU A 3 41.25 38.87 -29.12
CA LEU A 3 40.04 38.95 -28.29
C LEU A 3 38.74 38.57 -29.06
N PRO A 4 38.45 39.11 -30.26
CA PRO A 4 37.23 38.73 -30.99
C PRO A 4 37.25 37.28 -31.48
N VAL A 5 38.42 36.71 -31.79
CA VAL A 5 38.55 35.30 -32.20
C VAL A 5 38.26 34.36 -31.01
N LEU A 6 38.81 34.67 -29.83
CA LEU A 6 38.53 33.92 -28.60
C LEU A 6 37.05 34.02 -28.21
N ALA A 7 36.44 35.20 -28.32
CA ALA A 7 35.02 35.39 -28.06
C ALA A 7 34.15 34.58 -29.04
N GLY A 8 34.52 34.55 -30.33
CA GLY A 8 33.84 33.75 -31.35
C GLY A 8 33.91 32.24 -31.06
N LEU A 9 35.09 31.73 -30.72
CA LEU A 9 35.28 30.31 -30.36
C LEU A 9 34.50 29.92 -29.10
N LEU A 10 34.50 30.78 -28.07
CA LEU A 10 33.73 30.54 -26.86
C LEU A 10 32.23 30.49 -27.16
N LEU A 11 31.72 31.43 -27.96
CA LEU A 11 30.31 31.45 -28.36
C LEU A 11 29.92 30.18 -29.13
N VAL A 12 30.72 29.76 -30.12
CA VAL A 12 30.49 28.53 -30.88
C VAL A 12 30.50 27.30 -29.96
N THR A 13 31.39 27.27 -28.97
CA THR A 13 31.49 26.16 -28.00
C THR A 13 30.29 26.10 -27.08
N VAL A 14 29.83 27.26 -26.56
CA VAL A 14 28.64 27.35 -25.70
C VAL A 14 27.38 26.98 -26.49
N VAL A 15 27.20 27.54 -27.68
CA VAL A 15 26.05 27.24 -28.55
C VAL A 15 26.09 25.78 -28.99
N GLY A 16 27.25 25.26 -29.40
CA GLY A 16 27.43 23.86 -29.77
C GLY A 16 27.11 22.91 -28.61
N SER A 17 27.55 23.24 -27.39
CA SER A 17 27.24 22.43 -26.19
C SER A 17 25.75 22.41 -25.88
N PHE A 18 25.06 23.53 -26.09
CA PHE A 18 23.61 23.62 -25.92
C PHE A 18 22.85 22.85 -27.01
N LEU A 19 23.29 22.97 -28.27
CA LEU A 19 22.69 22.26 -29.41
C LEU A 19 22.90 20.74 -29.35
N LEU A 20 24.01 20.30 -28.76
CA LEU A 20 24.32 18.88 -28.51
C LEU A 20 23.71 18.35 -27.19
N GLY A 21 22.88 19.15 -26.51
CA GLY A 21 22.24 18.78 -25.24
C GLY A 21 23.21 18.46 -24.10
N LEU A 22 24.47 18.91 -24.20
CA LEU A 22 25.47 18.70 -23.14
C LEU A 22 25.17 19.54 -21.90
N VAL A 23 24.42 20.63 -22.08
CA VAL A 23 23.94 21.51 -21.01
C VAL A 23 22.51 21.94 -21.33
N SER A 24 21.59 21.76 -20.38
CA SER A 24 20.19 22.15 -20.51
C SER A 24 19.68 22.86 -19.25
N PHE A 25 18.77 23.81 -19.44
CA PHE A 25 18.07 24.48 -18.35
C PHE A 25 16.73 23.80 -18.12
N HIS A 26 16.43 23.53 -16.86
CA HIS A 26 15.25 22.81 -16.44
C HIS A 26 14.42 23.64 -15.47
N SER A 27 13.09 23.62 -15.68
CA SER A 27 12.11 24.17 -14.75
C SER A 27 10.98 23.15 -14.64
N HIS A 28 10.78 22.60 -13.45
CA HIS A 28 9.73 21.62 -13.18
C HIS A 28 8.82 22.16 -12.09
N VAL A 29 7.51 21.99 -12.31
CA VAL A 29 6.47 22.21 -11.30
C VAL A 29 5.71 20.90 -11.18
N GLY A 30 5.48 20.43 -9.97
CA GLY A 30 4.72 19.22 -9.74
C GLY A 30 3.86 19.30 -8.49
N TYR A 31 2.78 18.52 -8.49
CA TYR A 31 1.82 18.46 -7.39
C TYR A 31 1.82 17.08 -6.76
N PHE A 32 2.09 17.01 -5.47
CA PHE A 32 2.33 15.77 -4.73
C PHE A 32 1.34 15.64 -3.57
N ALA A 33 1.21 14.41 -3.10
CA ALA A 33 0.62 14.04 -1.82
C ALA A 33 -0.81 14.59 -1.61
N PRO A 34 -1.74 14.50 -2.59
CA PRO A 34 -3.07 15.07 -2.44
C PRO A 34 -3.83 14.39 -1.31
N ALA A 35 -4.62 15.16 -0.54
CA ALA A 35 -5.54 14.63 0.46
C ALA A 35 -6.81 15.48 0.54
N PHE A 36 -7.97 14.86 0.76
CA PHE A 36 -9.19 15.58 1.07
C PHE A 36 -9.12 16.20 2.46
N THR A 37 -9.59 17.44 2.56
CA THR A 37 -9.89 18.05 3.86
C THR A 37 -11.01 17.29 4.59
N ALA A 38 -11.13 17.48 5.90
CA ALA A 38 -12.11 16.77 6.73
C ALA A 38 -13.57 17.03 6.31
N ASP A 39 -13.89 18.19 5.75
CA ASP A 39 -15.22 18.54 5.23
C ASP A 39 -15.45 18.06 3.78
N GLY A 40 -14.39 17.74 3.04
CA GLY A 40 -14.43 17.22 1.68
C GLY A 40 -14.70 18.27 0.62
N GLN A 41 -14.73 19.55 1.00
CA GLN A 41 -15.00 20.67 0.09
C GLN A 41 -13.73 21.18 -0.60
N SER A 42 -12.57 20.80 -0.05
CA SER A 42 -11.26 21.15 -0.59
C SER A 42 -10.32 19.95 -0.55
N ILE A 43 -9.26 20.04 -1.35
CA ILE A 43 -8.08 19.18 -1.22
C ILE A 43 -6.90 20.00 -0.71
N VAL A 44 -5.96 19.33 -0.06
CA VAL A 44 -4.63 19.88 0.20
C VAL A 44 -3.61 19.14 -0.64
N VAL A 45 -2.64 19.87 -1.18
CA VAL A 45 -1.60 19.34 -2.08
C VAL A 45 -0.27 20.01 -1.77
N VAL A 46 0.83 19.35 -2.13
CA VAL A 46 2.17 19.94 -2.08
C VAL A 46 2.56 20.34 -3.48
N GLU A 47 2.82 21.63 -3.71
CA GLU A 47 3.48 22.08 -4.93
C GLU A 47 5.00 22.10 -4.70
N ARG A 48 5.75 21.54 -5.64
CA ARG A 48 7.20 21.72 -5.73
C ARG A 48 7.55 22.39 -7.04
N SER A 49 8.33 23.47 -6.96
CA SER A 49 8.88 24.18 -8.11
C SER A 49 10.40 24.18 -8.05
N THR A 50 11.05 23.47 -8.97
CA THR A 50 12.52 23.37 -9.04
C THR A 50 13.02 23.94 -10.36
N ARG A 51 14.09 24.75 -10.29
CA ARG A 51 14.83 25.22 -11.46
C ARG A 51 16.31 24.89 -11.31
N GLY A 52 16.94 24.53 -12.41
CA GLY A 52 18.35 24.20 -12.40
C GLY A 52 18.94 23.95 -13.77
N ILE A 53 20.18 23.48 -13.74
CA ILE A 53 20.97 23.16 -14.92
C ILE A 53 21.31 21.68 -14.86
N ALA A 54 21.17 20.98 -15.98
CA ALA A 54 21.65 19.62 -16.16
C ALA A 54 22.79 19.60 -17.18
N TRP A 55 23.78 18.73 -17.00
CA TRP A 55 24.87 18.55 -17.94
C TRP A 55 25.51 17.15 -17.90
N GLY A 56 26.17 16.78 -18.99
CA GLY A 56 26.99 15.58 -19.08
C GLY A 56 26.62 14.63 -20.23
N LEU A 57 27.57 13.77 -20.57
CA LEU A 57 27.43 12.72 -21.58
C LEU A 57 26.52 11.62 -21.02
N GLY A 58 25.24 11.67 -21.35
CA GLY A 58 24.23 10.78 -20.76
C GLY A 58 22.82 11.35 -20.76
N TRP A 59 22.72 12.67 -20.91
CA TRP A 59 21.44 13.39 -20.99
C TRP A 59 20.53 12.89 -22.13
N GLU A 60 21.10 12.63 -23.32
CA GLU A 60 20.36 12.20 -24.51
C GLU A 60 20.34 10.68 -24.73
N PHE A 61 21.29 9.93 -24.12
CA PHE A 61 21.58 8.54 -24.46
C PHE A 61 21.35 7.51 -23.34
N PHE A 62 20.64 7.90 -22.26
CA PHE A 62 20.34 7.02 -21.11
C PHE A 62 21.57 6.42 -20.40
N THR A 63 22.77 6.99 -20.61
CA THR A 63 23.99 6.57 -19.92
C THR A 63 24.14 7.31 -18.58
N PRO A 64 24.34 6.61 -17.45
CA PRO A 64 24.44 7.25 -16.13
C PRO A 64 25.80 7.92 -15.86
N PRO A 65 25.90 8.88 -14.90
CA PRO A 65 24.85 9.75 -14.35
C PRO A 65 24.84 11.14 -15.02
N ALA A 66 23.64 11.74 -15.16
CA ALA A 66 23.55 13.15 -15.49
C ALA A 66 23.92 13.97 -14.25
N ASN A 67 24.71 15.02 -14.43
CA ASN A 67 24.97 15.99 -13.38
C ASN A 67 23.85 17.01 -13.41
N ALA A 68 23.28 17.33 -12.25
CA ALA A 68 22.27 18.37 -12.13
C ALA A 68 22.58 19.30 -10.97
N ARG A 69 22.25 20.57 -11.12
CA ARG A 69 22.39 21.55 -10.04
C ARG A 69 21.13 22.38 -9.95
N ALA A 70 20.41 22.24 -8.85
CA ALA A 70 19.27 23.10 -8.56
C ALA A 70 19.75 24.49 -8.16
N VAL A 71 19.23 25.50 -8.85
CA VAL A 71 19.45 26.92 -8.56
C VAL A 71 18.38 27.41 -7.59
N SER A 72 17.15 26.92 -7.71
CA SER A 72 16.06 27.17 -6.78
C SER A 72 15.22 25.91 -6.62
N ASP A 73 14.76 25.64 -5.40
CA ASP A 73 13.80 24.58 -5.11
C ASP A 73 12.85 25.10 -4.04
N GLU A 74 11.57 25.14 -4.37
CA GLU A 74 10.55 25.73 -3.52
C GLU A 74 9.43 24.72 -3.27
N LEU A 75 9.00 24.63 -2.02
CA LEU A 75 7.84 23.83 -1.62
C LEU A 75 6.73 24.74 -1.10
N ARG A 76 5.48 24.42 -1.47
CA ARG A 76 4.28 25.04 -0.92
C ARG A 76 3.28 23.98 -0.54
N VAL A 77 2.60 24.18 0.58
CA VAL A 77 1.35 23.47 0.85
C VAL A 77 0.20 24.36 0.41
N LEU A 78 -0.62 23.85 -0.48
CA LEU A 78 -1.76 24.54 -1.04
C LEU A 78 -3.06 23.86 -0.59
N ARG A 79 -4.10 24.66 -0.38
CA ARG A 79 -5.48 24.20 -0.30
C ARG A 79 -6.20 24.62 -1.57
N VAL A 80 -6.86 23.68 -2.23
CA VAL A 80 -7.62 23.91 -3.47
C VAL A 80 -9.08 23.58 -3.22
N SER A 81 -9.95 24.58 -3.37
CA SER A 81 -11.41 24.39 -3.29
C SER A 81 -11.93 23.65 -4.52
N LEU A 82 -12.78 22.64 -4.32
CA LEU A 82 -13.35 21.85 -5.41
C LEU A 82 -14.44 22.61 -6.18
N ASP A 83 -15.25 23.43 -5.51
CA ASP A 83 -16.38 24.11 -6.16
C ASP A 83 -15.98 25.37 -6.95
N GLY A 84 -14.84 25.98 -6.63
CA GLY A 84 -14.45 27.28 -7.18
C GLY A 84 -13.00 27.37 -7.64
N HIS A 85 -12.23 26.27 -7.56
CA HIS A 85 -10.82 26.21 -7.93
C HIS A 85 -9.96 27.30 -7.25
N ARG A 86 -10.41 27.82 -6.11
CA ARG A 86 -9.67 28.80 -5.33
C ARG A 86 -8.47 28.10 -4.69
N ILE A 87 -7.29 28.64 -4.93
CA ILE A 87 -6.03 28.17 -4.35
C ILE A 87 -5.65 29.10 -3.20
N GLU A 88 -5.44 28.52 -2.02
CA GLU A 88 -4.93 29.19 -0.82
C GLU A 88 -3.57 28.59 -0.45
N GLU A 89 -2.54 29.42 -0.32
CA GLU A 89 -1.23 28.99 0.19
C GLU A 89 -1.29 28.89 1.72
N LEU A 90 -1.04 27.70 2.26
CA LEU A 90 -1.05 27.45 3.70
C LEU A 90 0.33 27.69 4.32
N GLU A 91 1.38 27.21 3.65
CA GLU A 91 2.77 27.27 4.12
C GLU A 91 3.75 27.19 2.95
N ARG A 92 4.95 27.76 3.10
CA ARG A 92 5.96 27.87 2.03
C ARG A 92 7.38 27.71 2.56
N TRP A 93 8.24 27.01 1.82
CA TRP A 93 9.68 26.90 2.06
C TRP A 93 10.45 27.29 0.81
N SER A 94 11.28 28.33 0.92
CA SER A 94 12.04 28.91 -0.20
C SER A 94 13.38 28.22 -0.46
N GLY A 95 13.55 26.99 0.00
CA GLY A 95 14.78 26.23 -0.15
C GLY A 95 14.64 24.79 0.33
N SER A 96 15.48 23.93 -0.24
CA SER A 96 15.60 22.53 0.16
C SER A 96 17.08 22.12 0.15
N PRO A 97 17.41 20.94 0.70
CA PRO A 97 18.77 20.41 0.74
C PRO A 97 19.44 20.24 -0.64
N ILE A 98 18.70 20.25 -1.75
CA ILE A 98 19.31 20.13 -3.09
C ILE A 98 19.83 21.45 -3.66
N VAL A 99 19.39 22.60 -3.13
CA VAL A 99 19.75 23.91 -3.70
C VAL A 99 21.26 24.13 -3.59
N GLY A 100 21.88 24.51 -4.70
CA GLY A 100 23.31 24.78 -4.78
C GLY A 100 24.20 23.53 -4.78
N ARG A 101 23.66 22.32 -4.70
CA ARG A 101 24.42 21.05 -4.76
C ARG A 101 24.43 20.47 -6.16
N THR A 102 25.53 19.79 -6.51
CA THR A 102 25.57 18.93 -7.70
C THR A 102 25.04 17.55 -7.35
N LEU A 103 23.96 17.16 -8.01
CA LEU A 103 23.31 15.86 -7.93
C LEU A 103 23.81 14.97 -9.06
N HIS A 104 23.91 13.67 -8.79
CA HIS A 104 24.29 12.65 -9.75
C HIS A 104 23.13 11.66 -9.84
N GLU A 105 22.15 11.99 -10.69
CA GLU A 105 20.88 11.27 -10.77
C GLU A 105 20.67 10.70 -12.18
N TYR A 106 19.80 9.70 -12.26
CA TYR A 106 19.34 9.14 -13.52
C TYR A 106 18.21 10.00 -14.09
N ARG A 107 18.00 9.89 -15.42
CA ARG A 107 16.81 10.47 -16.07
C ARG A 107 15.55 9.96 -15.39
N GLY A 108 14.56 10.84 -15.27
CA GLY A 108 13.33 10.59 -14.54
C GLY A 108 13.39 11.05 -13.08
N ARG A 109 14.54 11.50 -12.58
CA ARG A 109 14.72 11.99 -11.20
C ARG A 109 15.77 13.09 -11.08
N LEU A 110 15.88 13.96 -12.09
CA LEU A 110 16.97 14.94 -12.20
C LEU A 110 17.20 15.78 -10.94
N PHE A 111 16.12 16.15 -10.24
CA PHE A 111 16.16 16.92 -9.00
C PHE A 111 15.74 16.12 -7.76
N THR A 112 15.96 14.80 -7.79
CA THR A 112 15.54 13.85 -6.75
C THR A 112 14.02 13.78 -6.59
N TYR A 113 13.49 12.60 -6.26
CA TYR A 113 12.07 12.43 -5.96
C TYR A 113 11.71 13.03 -4.59
N LEU A 114 10.58 13.74 -4.52
CA LEU A 114 10.01 14.23 -3.26
C LEU A 114 9.09 13.16 -2.67
N GLY A 115 9.47 12.60 -1.52
CA GLY A 115 8.50 11.93 -0.64
C GLY A 115 7.68 12.99 0.07
N ALA A 116 6.35 12.92 0.00
CA ALA A 116 5.46 13.84 0.70
C ALA A 116 4.26 13.09 1.28
N GLY A 117 3.77 13.58 2.42
CA GLY A 117 2.59 13.06 3.11
C GLY A 117 1.81 14.19 3.76
N LEU A 118 0.51 14.21 3.54
CA LEU A 118 -0.43 15.18 4.10
C LEU A 118 -1.55 14.46 4.87
N ARG A 119 -1.82 14.90 6.10
CA ARG A 119 -2.90 14.38 6.93
C ARG A 119 -3.74 15.51 7.53
N PRO A 120 -4.82 15.92 6.85
CA PRO A 120 -5.81 16.85 7.39
C PRO A 120 -6.46 16.30 8.67
N GLN A 121 -6.73 17.19 9.62
CA GLN A 121 -7.35 16.85 10.91
C GLN A 121 -8.78 17.40 10.96
N PRO A 122 -9.66 16.80 11.79
CA PRO A 122 -11.04 17.27 11.97
C PRO A 122 -11.17 18.72 12.45
N ASP A 123 -10.17 19.23 13.17
CA ASP A 123 -10.15 20.61 13.68
C ASP A 123 -9.65 21.65 12.66
N GLY A 124 -9.45 21.22 11.40
CA GLY A 124 -8.96 22.05 10.31
C GLY A 124 -7.44 22.25 10.29
N SER A 125 -6.69 21.65 11.23
CA SER A 125 -5.23 21.59 11.15
C SER A 125 -4.77 20.55 10.10
N LEU A 126 -3.49 20.61 9.75
CA LEU A 126 -2.87 19.75 8.76
C LEU A 126 -1.49 19.32 9.25
N GLN A 127 -1.30 18.01 9.42
CA GLN A 127 0.04 17.45 9.59
C GLN A 127 0.67 17.23 8.22
N TYR A 128 1.95 17.57 8.08
CA TYR A 128 2.69 17.32 6.85
C TYR A 128 4.09 16.75 7.14
N GLY A 129 4.61 15.99 6.19
CA GLY A 129 5.96 15.44 6.19
C GLY A 129 6.52 15.40 4.77
N PHE A 130 7.76 15.83 4.60
CA PHE A 130 8.51 15.82 3.34
C PHE A 130 9.84 15.11 3.51
N GLN A 131 10.33 14.52 2.42
CA GLN A 131 11.59 13.80 2.38
C GLN A 131 12.27 13.93 1.03
N LEU A 132 13.59 14.11 1.07
CA LEU A 132 14.47 14.03 -0.08
C LEU A 132 15.61 13.06 0.23
N SER A 133 15.85 12.11 -0.68
CA SER A 133 16.95 11.16 -0.59
C SER A 133 18.01 11.52 -1.62
N LEU A 134 19.14 12.08 -1.17
CA LEU A 134 20.22 12.47 -2.05
C LEU A 134 21.15 11.28 -2.27
N THR A 135 21.17 10.76 -3.49
CA THR A 135 22.04 9.64 -3.85
C THR A 135 23.50 10.05 -3.69
N ARG A 136 24.22 9.38 -2.79
CA ARG A 136 25.67 9.50 -2.59
C ARG A 136 26.28 8.11 -2.48
N VAL A 137 27.50 7.96 -2.97
CA VAL A 137 28.30 6.75 -2.81
C VAL A 137 29.28 7.02 -1.66
N PRO A 138 29.33 6.18 -0.60
CA PRO A 138 28.71 4.85 -0.49
C PRO A 138 27.28 4.79 0.08
N SER A 139 26.75 5.89 0.65
CA SER A 139 25.41 5.90 1.26
C SER A 139 24.61 7.16 0.93
N SER A 140 23.30 7.00 0.74
CA SER A 140 22.39 8.12 0.47
C SER A 140 22.23 9.02 1.69
N GLU A 141 22.22 10.34 1.50
CA GLU A 141 21.87 11.29 2.54
C GLU A 141 20.37 11.50 2.54
N LEU A 142 19.71 11.18 3.65
CA LEU A 142 18.31 11.44 3.80
C LEU A 142 18.06 12.75 4.53
N HIS A 143 17.19 13.58 3.96
CA HIS A 143 16.70 14.79 4.57
C HIS A 143 15.19 14.73 4.74
N GLN A 144 14.69 15.23 5.86
CA GLN A 144 13.27 15.27 6.16
C GLN A 144 12.85 16.61 6.74
N LEU A 145 11.56 16.92 6.62
CA LEU A 145 10.91 18.07 7.22
C LEU A 145 9.52 17.64 7.65
N HIS A 146 9.14 17.88 8.89
CA HIS A 146 7.80 17.58 9.40
C HIS A 146 7.23 18.75 10.18
N GLY A 147 5.92 18.91 10.14
CA GLY A 147 5.27 20.00 10.83
C GLY A 147 3.77 19.86 10.94
N THR A 148 3.16 20.87 11.54
CA THR A 148 1.71 21.00 11.66
C THR A 148 1.32 22.42 11.33
N TRP A 149 0.50 22.56 10.30
CA TRP A 149 -0.17 23.80 10.00
C TRP A 149 -1.51 23.86 10.75
N SER A 150 -1.87 25.02 11.27
CA SER A 150 -3.14 25.25 11.95
C SER A 150 -3.64 26.66 11.66
N PRO A 151 -4.96 26.91 11.59
CA PRO A 151 -5.49 28.27 11.58
C PRO A 151 -5.01 29.07 12.81
N SER A 152 -4.83 28.39 13.95
CA SER A 152 -4.29 28.99 15.18
C SER A 152 -2.77 29.07 15.14
N ARG A 153 -2.21 30.28 15.14
CA ARG A 153 -0.74 30.49 15.12
C ARG A 153 -0.01 29.79 16.25
N THR A 154 -0.61 29.71 17.45
CA THR A 154 -0.01 29.05 18.63
C THR A 154 0.13 27.54 18.48
N ARG A 155 -0.60 26.91 17.55
CA ARG A 155 -0.56 25.46 17.28
C ARG A 155 0.25 25.12 16.03
N ARG A 156 0.84 26.12 15.36
CA ARG A 156 1.66 25.92 14.16
C ARG A 156 3.06 25.46 14.56
N LEU A 157 3.55 24.43 13.88
CA LEU A 157 4.91 23.92 13.97
C LEU A 157 5.45 23.79 12.54
N ARG A 158 6.23 24.78 12.07
CA ARG A 158 6.62 24.86 10.66
C ARG A 158 7.57 23.75 10.20
N GLY A 159 8.40 23.22 11.10
CA GLY A 159 9.45 22.28 10.75
C GLY A 159 10.57 22.92 9.92
N GLU A 160 11.75 22.31 9.98
CA GLU A 160 12.90 22.67 9.16
C GLU A 160 13.50 21.41 8.55
N TRP A 161 14.28 21.58 7.48
CA TRP A 161 14.99 20.49 6.86
C TRP A 161 16.11 20.02 7.77
N ASP A 162 16.05 18.77 8.19
CA ASP A 162 17.11 18.12 8.95
C ASP A 162 17.57 16.82 8.28
N ARG A 163 18.80 16.41 8.55
CA ARG A 163 19.31 15.09 8.17
C ARG A 163 18.69 14.04 9.07
N SER A 164 18.25 12.94 8.48
CA SER A 164 17.65 11.83 9.22
C SER A 164 18.36 10.52 8.90
N PRO A 165 18.54 9.62 9.87
CA PRO A 165 19.00 8.26 9.58
C PRO A 165 17.89 7.37 8.98
N PHE A 166 16.61 7.78 9.06
CA PHE A 166 15.48 7.00 8.57
C PHE A 166 14.36 7.86 7.98
N ALA A 167 13.58 7.27 7.08
CA ALA A 167 12.46 7.92 6.42
C ALA A 167 11.22 7.95 7.33
N VAL A 168 10.69 9.14 7.60
CA VAL A 168 9.38 9.31 8.25
C VAL A 168 8.47 10.12 7.33
N VAL A 169 8.00 9.50 6.26
CA VAL A 169 6.91 10.05 5.44
C VAL A 169 5.78 9.04 5.44
N TYR A 170 4.65 9.47 5.97
CA TYR A 170 3.41 8.71 5.88
C TYR A 170 2.73 8.97 4.54
N SER A 171 1.90 8.03 4.10
CA SER A 171 1.02 8.23 2.95
C SER A 171 0.04 9.37 3.22
N SER A 172 -0.30 10.14 2.19
CA SER A 172 -1.39 11.12 2.29
C SER A 172 -2.72 10.42 2.56
N GLU A 173 -3.48 10.94 3.52
CA GLU A 173 -4.78 10.41 3.89
C GLU A 173 -5.68 11.55 4.40
N PRO A 174 -6.97 11.57 4.03
CA PRO A 174 -7.66 10.63 3.15
C PRO A 174 -7.53 10.98 1.65
N ILE A 175 -7.22 10.00 0.79
CA ILE A 175 -7.25 10.16 -0.68
C ILE A 175 -8.57 9.72 -1.32
N LEU A 176 -9.42 9.04 -0.57
CA LEU A 176 -10.74 8.59 -0.99
C LEU A 176 -11.80 9.23 -0.09
N ARG A 177 -12.89 9.73 -0.69
CA ARG A 177 -14.07 10.22 0.02
C ARG A 177 -15.33 9.84 -0.74
N GLY A 178 -16.04 8.83 -0.23
CA GLY A 178 -17.23 8.29 -0.89
C GLY A 178 -16.89 7.71 -2.27
N ALA A 179 -17.48 8.26 -3.33
CA ALA A 179 -17.22 7.87 -4.71
C ALA A 179 -16.06 8.64 -5.36
N ARG A 180 -15.39 9.54 -4.64
CA ARG A 180 -14.33 10.39 -5.18
C ARG A 180 -12.95 9.97 -4.70
N GLU A 181 -11.98 9.93 -5.62
CA GLU A 181 -10.59 9.53 -5.34
C GLU A 181 -9.60 10.51 -5.98
N LEU A 182 -8.51 10.80 -5.27
CA LEU A 182 -7.45 11.67 -5.75
C LEU A 182 -6.29 10.86 -6.34
N PHE A 183 -5.79 11.31 -7.50
CA PHE A 183 -4.65 10.72 -8.20
C PHE A 183 -3.59 11.77 -8.49
N GLU A 184 -2.34 11.39 -8.31
CA GLU A 184 -1.19 12.09 -8.88
C GLU A 184 -0.97 11.60 -10.32
N LEU A 185 -1.08 12.49 -11.29
CA LEU A 185 -0.82 12.14 -12.68
C LEU A 185 0.68 12.17 -12.96
N PRO A 186 1.29 11.10 -13.50
CA PRO A 186 2.71 11.07 -13.79
C PRO A 186 3.15 12.25 -14.67
N GLY A 187 4.28 12.86 -14.35
CA GLY A 187 4.87 13.93 -15.16
C GLY A 187 6.36 13.72 -15.43
N THR A 188 7.03 14.78 -15.90
CA THR A 188 8.45 14.70 -16.27
C THR A 188 9.36 14.71 -15.05
N GLU A 189 10.47 13.97 -15.11
CA GLU A 189 11.49 13.96 -14.04
C GLU A 189 10.95 13.64 -12.63
N ALA A 190 9.88 12.83 -12.57
CA ALA A 190 9.13 12.48 -11.36
C ALA A 190 8.51 13.67 -10.62
N PHE A 191 8.15 14.73 -11.36
CA PHE A 191 7.23 15.78 -10.91
C PHE A 191 5.83 15.46 -11.46
N PRO A 192 4.85 15.06 -10.63
CA PRO A 192 3.51 14.77 -11.11
C PRO A 192 2.90 16.01 -11.77
N ALA A 193 2.38 15.83 -12.98
CA ALA A 193 1.94 16.93 -13.83
C ALA A 193 0.61 17.54 -13.37
N ALA A 194 -0.19 16.84 -12.58
CA ALA A 194 -1.48 17.31 -12.10
C ALA A 194 -2.03 16.42 -10.98
N ILE A 195 -3.00 16.95 -10.24
CA ILE A 195 -3.89 16.16 -9.39
C ILE A 195 -5.23 15.99 -10.10
N ALA A 196 -5.63 14.73 -10.29
CA ALA A 196 -6.93 14.36 -10.84
C ALA A 196 -7.87 13.90 -9.72
N LEU A 197 -9.15 14.26 -9.85
CA LEU A 197 -10.26 13.76 -9.07
C LEU A 197 -11.04 12.78 -9.94
N LEU A 198 -11.00 11.50 -9.56
CA LEU A 198 -11.78 10.45 -10.19
C LEU A 198 -13.12 10.31 -9.45
N ASP A 199 -14.23 10.56 -10.14
CA ASP A 199 -15.58 10.29 -9.64
C ASP A 199 -16.04 8.93 -10.20
N HIS A 200 -16.10 7.94 -9.31
CA HIS A 200 -16.41 6.56 -9.64
C HIS A 200 -17.86 6.36 -10.08
N ASP A 201 -18.81 7.07 -9.48
CA ASP A 201 -20.23 6.93 -9.80
C ASP A 201 -20.54 7.54 -11.18
N ARG A 202 -19.94 8.69 -11.46
CA ARG A 202 -20.14 9.42 -12.73
C ARG A 202 -19.22 8.94 -13.85
N ARG A 203 -18.19 8.15 -13.51
CA ARG A 203 -17.10 7.75 -14.41
C ARG A 203 -16.45 8.95 -15.09
N GLN A 204 -16.16 9.98 -14.31
CA GLN A 204 -15.60 11.24 -14.78
C GLN A 204 -14.26 11.51 -14.10
N ILE A 205 -13.37 12.16 -14.85
CA ILE A 205 -12.12 12.70 -14.33
C ILE A 205 -12.18 14.21 -14.40
N GLU A 206 -11.95 14.85 -13.27
CA GLU A 206 -11.78 16.29 -13.15
C GLU A 206 -10.32 16.59 -12.81
N ILE A 207 -9.73 17.59 -13.47
CA ILE A 207 -8.36 18.03 -13.17
C ILE A 207 -8.44 19.18 -12.19
N VAL A 208 -8.05 18.94 -10.94
CA VAL A 208 -8.20 19.90 -9.86
C VAL A 208 -7.11 20.98 -9.92
N ILE A 209 -5.88 20.56 -10.21
CA ILE A 209 -4.73 21.45 -10.39
C ILE A 209 -3.72 20.80 -11.34
N ALA A 210 -3.09 21.61 -12.19
CA ALA A 210 -2.20 21.14 -13.25
C ALA A 210 -0.96 22.03 -13.40
N ALA A 211 0.17 21.39 -13.69
CA ALA A 211 1.43 22.03 -13.98
C ALA A 211 1.44 22.56 -15.42
N PRO A 212 2.33 23.51 -15.76
CA PRO A 212 2.38 24.10 -17.10
C PRO A 212 2.57 23.11 -18.25
N ASP A 213 3.22 21.97 -18.01
CA ASP A 213 3.48 20.94 -19.03
C ASP A 213 2.37 19.88 -19.15
N TYR A 214 1.34 19.94 -18.31
CA TYR A 214 0.23 18.97 -18.30
C TYR A 214 -0.43 18.80 -19.67
N ALA A 215 -0.81 19.90 -20.34
CA ALA A 215 -1.51 19.86 -21.61
C ALA A 215 -0.69 19.18 -22.73
N ARG A 216 0.65 19.24 -22.63
CA ARG A 216 1.55 18.55 -23.55
C ARG A 216 1.61 17.04 -23.26
N LEU A 217 1.60 16.65 -21.99
CA LEU A 217 1.68 15.24 -21.57
C LEU A 217 0.35 14.51 -21.75
N TYR A 218 -0.76 15.21 -21.52
CA TYR A 218 -2.12 14.67 -21.56
C TYR A 218 -3.00 15.51 -22.50
N PRO A 219 -2.70 15.56 -23.81
CA PRO A 219 -3.44 16.41 -24.77
C PRO A 219 -4.92 16.01 -24.91
N LYS A 220 -5.28 14.79 -24.49
CA LYS A 220 -6.64 14.25 -24.47
C LYS A 220 -7.15 13.98 -23.06
N GLY A 221 -6.47 14.49 -22.04
CA GLY A 221 -6.68 14.12 -20.63
C GLY A 221 -6.06 12.76 -20.27
N PRO A 222 -6.03 12.41 -18.97
CA PRO A 222 -5.58 11.10 -18.50
C PRO A 222 -6.58 10.01 -18.91
N PRO A 223 -6.10 8.80 -19.23
CA PRO A 223 -6.96 7.68 -19.57
C PRO A 223 -7.69 7.14 -18.33
N PHE A 224 -9.02 7.15 -18.36
CA PHE A 224 -9.89 6.66 -17.28
C PHE A 224 -9.55 5.24 -16.85
N ASP A 225 -9.43 4.31 -17.80
CA ASP A 225 -9.24 2.89 -17.50
C ASP A 225 -7.94 2.65 -16.73
N LYS A 226 -6.86 3.40 -17.01
CA LYS A 226 -5.60 3.28 -16.25
C LYS A 226 -5.70 3.80 -14.81
N LEU A 227 -6.51 4.84 -14.57
CA LEU A 227 -6.77 5.29 -13.20
C LEU A 227 -7.63 4.27 -12.45
N MET A 228 -8.60 3.64 -13.12
CA MET A 228 -9.39 2.56 -12.54
C MET A 228 -8.54 1.33 -12.17
N GLU A 229 -7.57 0.94 -13.01
CA GLU A 229 -6.64 -0.16 -12.74
C GLU A 229 -5.80 0.06 -11.46
N THR A 230 -5.56 1.32 -11.08
CA THR A 230 -4.75 1.67 -9.90
C THR A 230 -5.58 2.23 -8.75
N SER A 231 -6.92 2.25 -8.91
CA SER A 231 -7.85 2.74 -7.91
C SER A 231 -7.87 1.85 -6.67
N ARG A 232 -7.95 2.48 -5.51
CA ARG A 232 -8.11 1.82 -4.22
C ARG A 232 -9.56 1.78 -3.74
N LYS A 233 -10.51 2.26 -4.55
CA LYS A 233 -11.92 2.35 -4.13
C LYS A 233 -12.50 1.00 -3.78
N ALA A 234 -12.33 -0.02 -4.63
CA ALA A 234 -12.89 -1.35 -4.37
C ALA A 234 -12.35 -1.96 -3.07
N ASP A 235 -11.04 -1.82 -2.82
CA ASP A 235 -10.42 -2.27 -1.57
C ASP A 235 -10.94 -1.49 -0.36
N SER A 236 -11.09 -0.16 -0.48
CA SER A 236 -11.57 0.68 0.61
C SER A 236 -13.04 0.41 0.93
N ASP A 237 -13.88 0.29 -0.09
CA ASP A 237 -15.30 -0.06 0.05
C ASP A 237 -15.42 -1.44 0.71
N PHE A 238 -14.61 -2.42 0.28
CA PHE A 238 -14.55 -3.75 0.89
C PHE A 238 -14.11 -3.68 2.36
N ALA A 239 -13.07 -2.91 2.69
CA ALA A 239 -12.59 -2.77 4.07
C ALA A 239 -13.62 -2.10 4.99
N GLN A 240 -14.28 -1.04 4.51
CA GLN A 240 -15.35 -0.37 5.26
C GLN A 240 -16.54 -1.29 5.50
N GLU A 241 -16.94 -2.04 4.46
CA GLU A 241 -18.01 -3.02 4.55
C GLU A 241 -17.65 -4.16 5.51
N LEU A 242 -16.42 -4.68 5.44
CA LEU A 242 -15.90 -5.69 6.36
C LEU A 242 -15.96 -5.20 7.81
N GLU A 243 -15.47 -4.00 8.09
CA GLU A 243 -15.51 -3.42 9.45
C GLU A 243 -16.95 -3.24 9.95
N ARG A 244 -17.85 -2.76 9.08
CA ARG A 244 -19.27 -2.62 9.40
C ARG A 244 -19.89 -3.96 9.77
N VAL A 245 -19.76 -4.97 8.91
CA VAL A 245 -20.32 -6.31 9.14
C VAL A 245 -19.68 -6.95 10.38
N ALA A 246 -18.37 -6.83 10.58
CA ALA A 246 -17.68 -7.33 11.77
C ALA A 246 -18.28 -6.76 13.06
N ARG A 247 -18.46 -5.43 13.12
CA ARG A 247 -19.07 -4.76 14.28
C ARG A 247 -20.52 -5.20 14.52
N GLU A 248 -21.32 -5.33 13.47
CA GLU A 248 -22.70 -5.81 13.57
C GLU A 248 -22.78 -7.23 14.14
N ARG A 249 -21.90 -8.13 13.68
CA ARG A 249 -21.82 -9.51 14.17
C ARG A 249 -21.37 -9.58 15.61
N GLN A 250 -20.33 -8.84 15.97
CA GLN A 250 -19.85 -8.75 17.35
C GLN A 250 -20.95 -8.24 18.28
N ALA A 251 -21.62 -7.14 17.92
CA ALA A 251 -22.73 -6.58 18.69
C ALA A 251 -23.87 -7.59 18.89
N ARG A 252 -24.22 -8.37 17.86
CA ARG A 252 -25.24 -9.42 17.94
C ARG A 252 -24.89 -10.49 18.98
N TYR A 253 -23.63 -10.89 19.11
CA TYR A 253 -23.21 -11.88 20.11
C TYR A 253 -23.13 -11.29 21.52
N LEU A 254 -22.69 -10.03 21.65
CA LEU A 254 -22.68 -9.32 22.93
C LEU A 254 -24.09 -9.19 23.53
N VAL A 255 -25.09 -8.85 22.71
CA VAL A 255 -26.51 -8.77 23.16
C VAL A 255 -27.04 -10.12 23.66
N LYS A 256 -26.49 -11.25 23.18
CA LYS A 256 -26.82 -12.60 23.66
C LYS A 256 -26.08 -12.99 24.95
N GLY A 257 -25.34 -12.06 25.57
CA GLY A 257 -24.56 -12.33 26.78
C GLY A 257 -23.25 -13.08 26.54
N THR A 258 -22.78 -13.19 25.30
CA THR A 258 -21.47 -13.80 25.01
C THR A 258 -20.34 -12.86 25.45
N PRO A 259 -19.30 -13.33 26.19
CA PRO A 259 -18.15 -12.51 26.53
C PRO A 259 -17.44 -11.94 25.29
N LEU A 260 -16.81 -10.77 25.42
CA LEU A 260 -16.22 -10.03 24.28
C LEU A 260 -15.30 -10.89 23.40
N THR A 261 -14.35 -11.62 24.00
CA THR A 261 -13.40 -12.45 23.27
C THR A 261 -14.10 -13.56 22.47
N GLU A 262 -15.10 -14.21 23.06
CA GLU A 262 -15.86 -15.26 22.36
C GLU A 262 -16.78 -14.67 21.28
N ALA A 263 -17.34 -13.48 21.51
CA ALA A 263 -18.13 -12.75 20.53
C ALA A 263 -17.29 -12.37 19.29
N MET A 264 -16.03 -11.97 19.48
CA MET A 264 -15.09 -11.70 18.40
C MET A 264 -14.80 -12.95 17.57
N LEU A 265 -14.45 -14.06 18.22
CA LEU A 265 -14.18 -15.34 17.52
C LEU A 265 -15.41 -15.84 16.74
N LYS A 266 -16.61 -15.70 17.30
CA LYS A 266 -17.85 -16.05 16.60
C LYS A 266 -18.13 -15.10 15.43
N ALA A 267 -17.85 -13.80 15.57
CA ALA A 267 -17.99 -12.84 14.48
C ALA A 267 -17.02 -13.14 13.33
N ASP A 268 -15.76 -13.47 13.63
CA ASP A 268 -14.77 -13.87 12.62
C ASP A 268 -15.21 -15.13 11.88
N ARG A 269 -15.77 -16.13 12.59
CA ARG A 269 -16.33 -17.32 11.96
C ARG A 269 -17.52 -16.99 11.04
N ASP A 270 -18.44 -16.13 11.48
CA ASP A 270 -19.52 -15.63 10.62
C ASP A 270 -18.96 -14.97 9.34
N LEU A 271 -17.92 -14.15 9.45
CA LEU A 271 -17.27 -13.48 8.31
C LEU A 271 -16.60 -14.46 7.35
N GLN A 272 -15.98 -15.53 7.87
CA GLN A 272 -15.44 -16.63 7.05
C GLN A 272 -16.57 -17.35 6.29
N GLU A 273 -17.68 -17.67 6.96
CA GLU A 273 -18.83 -18.31 6.29
C GLU A 273 -19.47 -17.42 5.23
N MET A 274 -19.48 -16.11 5.45
CA MET A 274 -19.96 -15.12 4.48
C MET A 274 -18.99 -14.88 3.32
N GLY A 275 -17.76 -15.42 3.38
CA GLY A 275 -16.73 -15.27 2.36
C GLY A 275 -15.98 -13.93 2.40
N TYR A 276 -16.08 -13.18 3.50
CA TYR A 276 -15.28 -11.96 3.71
C TYR A 276 -13.83 -12.30 4.12
N LEU A 277 -13.67 -13.30 4.98
CA LEU A 277 -12.37 -13.77 5.44
C LEU A 277 -12.05 -15.13 4.79
N PRO A 278 -10.76 -15.45 4.59
CA PRO A 278 -10.38 -16.79 4.15
C PRO A 278 -10.80 -17.83 5.19
N LYS A 279 -11.29 -18.98 4.73
CA LYS A 279 -11.56 -20.13 5.60
C LYS A 279 -10.26 -20.90 5.80
N PRO A 280 -9.84 -21.19 7.04
CA PRO A 280 -8.71 -22.07 7.27
C PRO A 280 -9.00 -23.46 6.69
N ALA A 281 -7.98 -24.31 6.62
CA ALA A 281 -8.20 -25.71 6.26
C ALA A 281 -9.16 -26.36 7.28
N ARG A 282 -10.04 -27.25 6.84
CA ARG A 282 -11.09 -27.84 7.71
C ARG A 282 -11.14 -29.34 7.59
N TRP A 283 -11.30 -30.01 8.72
CA TRP A 283 -11.62 -31.42 8.77
C TRP A 283 -13.11 -31.65 8.59
N ILE A 284 -13.48 -32.62 7.77
CA ILE A 284 -14.78 -33.27 7.79
C ILE A 284 -14.56 -34.75 8.06
N ALA A 285 -15.16 -35.25 9.13
CA ALA A 285 -15.18 -36.68 9.41
C ALA A 285 -16.47 -37.31 8.86
N THR A 286 -16.36 -38.45 8.21
CA THR A 286 -17.48 -39.34 7.87
C THR A 286 -17.25 -40.69 8.52
N LEU A 287 -18.31 -41.37 8.92
CA LEU A 287 -18.18 -42.74 9.43
C LEU A 287 -17.89 -43.66 8.26
N ALA A 288 -16.79 -44.40 8.31
CA ALA A 288 -16.48 -45.39 7.27
C ALA A 288 -17.46 -46.57 7.42
N ASP A 289 -18.26 -46.81 6.40
CA ASP A 289 -19.16 -47.97 6.36
C ASP A 289 -18.42 -49.20 5.85
N SER A 290 -18.94 -50.39 6.18
CA SER A 290 -18.34 -51.67 5.79
C SER A 290 -18.28 -51.88 4.27
N HIS A 291 -19.07 -51.13 3.50
CA HIS A 291 -19.13 -51.22 2.03
C HIS A 291 -18.11 -50.29 1.33
N GLY A 292 -17.72 -49.17 1.93
CA GLY A 292 -16.70 -48.24 1.42
C GLY A 292 -15.26 -48.52 1.87
N LEU A 293 -15.06 -49.43 2.83
CA LEU A 293 -13.72 -49.78 3.37
C LEU A 293 -12.72 -50.26 2.30
N ALA A 294 -13.20 -50.97 1.26
CA ALA A 294 -12.33 -51.50 0.21
C ALA A 294 -11.69 -50.38 -0.64
N SER A 295 -12.38 -49.26 -0.84
CA SER A 295 -11.82 -48.08 -1.53
C SER A 295 -10.95 -47.20 -0.64
N LEU A 296 -10.99 -47.40 0.67
CA LEU A 296 -10.25 -46.58 1.64
C LEU A 296 -8.98 -47.28 2.18
N SER A 297 -8.74 -48.55 1.81
CA SER A 297 -7.63 -49.35 2.36
C SER A 297 -6.24 -48.82 2.04
N GLU A 298 -6.10 -47.99 1.02
CA GLU A 298 -4.83 -47.36 0.63
C GLU A 298 -4.54 -46.06 1.41
N LEU A 299 -5.51 -45.54 2.15
CA LEU A 299 -5.33 -44.30 2.92
C LEU A 299 -4.51 -44.54 4.19
N PRO A 300 -3.68 -43.55 4.61
CA PRO A 300 -2.97 -43.62 5.87
C PRO A 300 -3.92 -43.78 7.06
N ARG A 301 -3.70 -44.82 7.87
CA ARG A 301 -4.54 -45.16 9.02
C ARG A 301 -3.83 -44.90 10.34
N PHE A 302 -4.56 -44.26 11.25
CA PHE A 302 -4.12 -43.93 12.61
C PHE A 302 -5.13 -44.45 13.62
N GLU A 303 -4.67 -45.24 14.60
CA GLU A 303 -5.49 -45.64 15.74
C GLU A 303 -5.17 -44.69 16.89
N ILE A 304 -6.04 -43.71 17.14
CA ILE A 304 -5.80 -42.65 18.12
C ILE A 304 -6.54 -42.99 19.42
N ALA A 305 -5.76 -43.16 20.49
CA ALA A 305 -6.29 -43.49 21.81
C ALA A 305 -7.01 -42.29 22.44
N GLN A 306 -7.91 -42.55 23.40
CA GLN A 306 -8.65 -41.47 24.09
C GLN A 306 -7.70 -40.54 24.84
N GLU A 307 -6.66 -41.11 25.44
CA GLU A 307 -5.65 -40.42 26.22
C GLU A 307 -4.89 -39.37 25.37
N GLU A 308 -4.70 -39.62 24.07
CA GLU A 308 -4.06 -38.67 23.14
C GLU A 308 -4.92 -37.42 22.91
N PHE A 309 -6.25 -37.60 22.90
CA PHE A 309 -7.17 -36.47 22.86
C PHE A 309 -7.20 -35.77 24.22
N ASP A 310 -7.27 -36.50 25.33
CA ASP A 310 -7.37 -35.91 26.67
C ASP A 310 -6.16 -35.01 27.01
N VAL A 311 -4.96 -35.31 26.50
CA VAL A 311 -3.77 -34.45 26.66
C VAL A 311 -3.66 -33.31 25.63
N GLY A 312 -4.65 -33.17 24.73
CA GLY A 312 -4.80 -32.00 23.86
C GLY A 312 -4.09 -32.04 22.50
N LEU A 313 -3.57 -33.20 22.05
CA LEU A 313 -2.66 -33.22 20.87
C LEU A 313 -3.38 -32.98 19.53
N MET A 314 -4.65 -33.38 19.38
CA MET A 314 -5.39 -33.38 18.10
C MET A 314 -6.87 -33.03 18.30
N GLN A 315 -7.14 -31.90 18.98
CA GLN A 315 -8.49 -31.50 19.41
C GLN A 315 -9.45 -31.15 18.26
N ASP A 316 -8.96 -30.73 17.11
CA ASP A 316 -9.75 -30.55 15.88
C ASP A 316 -10.23 -31.90 15.32
N ILE A 317 -9.38 -32.92 15.25
CA ILE A 317 -9.75 -34.28 14.85
C ILE A 317 -10.77 -34.86 15.83
N ALA A 318 -10.54 -34.74 17.13
CA ALA A 318 -11.48 -35.18 18.16
C ALA A 318 -12.87 -34.55 17.99
N ARG A 319 -12.93 -33.23 17.73
CA ARG A 319 -14.18 -32.51 17.45
C ARG A 319 -14.84 -32.98 16.16
N ALA A 320 -14.08 -33.22 15.10
CA ALA A 320 -14.62 -33.69 13.82
C ALA A 320 -15.27 -35.07 13.95
N ILE A 321 -14.61 -36.03 14.62
CA ILE A 321 -15.17 -37.38 14.82
C ILE A 321 -16.35 -37.39 15.80
N ALA A 322 -16.39 -36.46 16.76
CA ALA A 322 -17.53 -36.30 17.67
C ALA A 322 -18.79 -35.80 16.97
N GLN A 323 -18.64 -35.07 15.86
CA GLN A 323 -19.73 -34.55 15.04
C GLN A 323 -19.52 -34.87 13.54
N PRO A 324 -19.68 -36.14 13.12
CA PRO A 324 -19.49 -36.52 11.73
C PRO A 324 -20.39 -35.71 10.78
N GLY A 325 -19.83 -35.30 9.64
CA GLY A 325 -20.47 -34.46 8.64
C GLY A 325 -20.37 -32.95 8.90
N VAL A 326 -19.81 -32.53 10.05
CA VAL A 326 -19.60 -31.11 10.36
C VAL A 326 -18.17 -30.70 10.06
N GLU A 327 -18.01 -29.54 9.43
CA GLU A 327 -16.71 -28.91 9.21
C GLU A 327 -16.12 -28.37 10.52
N VAL A 328 -14.89 -28.78 10.82
CA VAL A 328 -14.12 -28.31 11.98
C VAL A 328 -12.82 -27.68 11.52
N ASP A 329 -12.55 -26.46 11.97
CA ASP A 329 -11.30 -25.77 11.64
C ASP A 329 -10.09 -26.59 12.10
N LYS A 330 -9.18 -26.87 11.17
CA LYS A 330 -7.90 -27.50 11.45
C LYS A 330 -7.03 -26.52 12.24
N ALA A 331 -6.29 -27.02 13.21
CA ALA A 331 -5.24 -26.22 13.85
C ALA A 331 -4.25 -25.66 12.80
N GLU A 332 -3.96 -24.35 12.85
CA GLU A 332 -3.10 -23.66 11.85
C GLU A 332 -1.67 -24.21 11.82
N ARG A 333 -1.21 -24.78 12.93
CA ARG A 333 0.13 -25.35 13.08
C ARG A 333 0.09 -26.88 13.05
N SER A 334 1.25 -27.48 12.84
CA SER A 334 1.46 -28.90 13.11
C SER A 334 1.06 -29.22 14.55
N TYR A 335 0.46 -30.40 14.75
CA TYR A 335 0.08 -30.88 16.07
C TYR A 335 1.30 -30.95 16.99
N THR A 336 1.12 -30.58 18.26
CA THR A 336 2.17 -30.75 19.26
C THR A 336 2.52 -32.22 19.36
N THR A 337 3.82 -32.54 19.33
CA THR A 337 4.27 -33.94 19.45
C THR A 337 4.50 -34.30 20.91
N HIS A 338 4.18 -35.53 21.29
CA HIS A 338 4.42 -36.06 22.63
C HIS A 338 5.24 -37.36 22.55
N ARG A 339 6.13 -37.59 23.51
CA ARG A 339 7.03 -38.75 23.50
C ARG A 339 6.24 -40.07 23.53
N ASP A 340 5.21 -40.11 24.36
CA ASP A 340 4.47 -41.34 24.64
C ASP A 340 3.31 -41.58 23.66
N PHE A 341 3.06 -40.62 22.74
CA PHE A 341 1.94 -40.65 21.80
C PHE A 341 2.40 -40.36 20.36
N PRO A 342 2.68 -41.40 19.55
CA PRO A 342 3.34 -41.23 18.26
C PRO A 342 2.41 -40.70 17.16
N ASN A 343 1.08 -40.77 17.31
CA ASN A 343 0.17 -40.45 16.20
C ASN A 343 0.19 -38.97 15.82
N SER A 344 0.31 -38.05 16.78
CA SER A 344 0.47 -36.61 16.49
C SER A 344 1.63 -36.32 15.51
N ARG A 345 2.79 -36.96 15.71
CA ARG A 345 3.94 -36.87 14.81
C ARG A 345 3.63 -37.50 13.45
N ARG A 346 3.10 -38.72 13.43
CA ARG A 346 2.83 -39.44 12.17
C ARG A 346 1.77 -38.74 11.32
N VAL A 347 0.76 -38.12 11.94
CA VAL A 347 -0.24 -37.30 11.26
C VAL A 347 0.43 -36.08 10.65
N ASN A 348 1.26 -35.35 11.41
CA ASN A 348 2.01 -34.20 10.87
C ASN A 348 2.86 -34.60 9.64
N GLU A 349 3.67 -35.65 9.75
CA GLU A 349 4.49 -36.16 8.64
C GLU A 349 3.62 -36.48 7.42
N THR A 350 2.48 -37.14 7.62
CA THR A 350 1.56 -37.51 6.54
C THR A 350 0.95 -36.30 5.85
N LEU A 351 0.57 -35.26 6.60
CA LEU A 351 0.07 -34.01 6.03
C LEU A 351 1.17 -33.21 5.32
N GLU A 352 2.41 -33.23 5.83
CA GLU A 352 3.58 -32.61 5.19
C GLU A 352 3.90 -33.26 3.84
N TYR A 353 3.66 -34.57 3.69
CA TYR A 353 3.74 -35.27 2.40
C TYR A 353 2.54 -35.00 1.47
N GLY A 354 1.62 -34.11 1.83
CA GLY A 354 0.52 -33.66 0.99
C GLY A 354 -0.75 -34.50 1.06
N ALA A 355 -0.86 -35.41 2.04
CA ALA A 355 -2.10 -36.16 2.24
C ALA A 355 -3.23 -35.21 2.66
N THR A 356 -4.36 -35.29 1.96
CA THR A 356 -5.60 -34.56 2.28
C THR A 356 -6.68 -35.48 2.85
N GLU A 357 -6.43 -36.79 2.91
CA GLU A 357 -7.37 -37.78 3.41
C GLU A 357 -6.64 -38.79 4.30
N ILE A 358 -7.24 -39.10 5.45
CA ILE A 358 -6.71 -40.07 6.41
C ILE A 358 -7.84 -40.89 7.03
N LEU A 359 -7.51 -42.06 7.57
CA LEU A 359 -8.41 -42.88 8.38
C LEU A 359 -8.02 -42.77 9.85
N VAL A 360 -9.01 -42.49 10.70
CA VAL A 360 -8.83 -42.43 12.15
C VAL A 360 -9.72 -43.48 12.81
N GLY A 361 -9.09 -44.47 13.44
CA GLY A 361 -9.74 -45.42 14.32
C GLY A 361 -9.81 -44.85 15.73
N HIS A 362 -11.01 -44.85 16.32
CA HIS A 362 -11.26 -44.36 17.67
C HIS A 362 -12.45 -45.10 18.30
N GLN A 363 -12.26 -45.65 19.50
CA GLN A 363 -13.28 -46.39 20.26
C GLN A 363 -13.99 -47.50 19.44
N GLY A 364 -13.23 -48.25 18.64
CA GLY A 364 -13.76 -49.34 17.81
C GLY A 364 -14.54 -48.88 16.57
N ARG A 365 -14.56 -47.57 16.29
CA ARG A 365 -15.17 -46.98 15.09
C ARG A 365 -14.07 -46.45 14.19
N LEU A 366 -14.28 -46.52 12.88
CA LEU A 366 -13.36 -45.97 11.88
C LEU A 366 -14.00 -44.76 11.21
N PHE A 367 -13.27 -43.66 11.18
CA PHE A 367 -13.68 -42.42 10.55
C PHE A 367 -12.78 -42.12 9.36
N HIS A 368 -13.37 -41.71 8.25
CA HIS A 368 -12.67 -41.11 7.13
C HIS A 368 -12.65 -39.61 7.31
N LEU A 369 -11.46 -39.04 7.45
CA LEU A 369 -11.25 -37.61 7.57
C LEU A 369 -10.72 -37.06 6.26
N ARG A 370 -11.42 -36.06 5.73
CA ARG A 370 -10.98 -35.28 4.58
C ARG A 370 -10.64 -33.87 5.02
N LEU A 371 -9.45 -33.42 4.66
CA LEU A 371 -8.96 -32.07 4.84
C LEU A 371 -9.37 -31.22 3.64
N LEU A 372 -10.31 -30.32 3.85
CA LEU A 372 -10.63 -29.29 2.90
C LEU A 372 -9.51 -28.23 2.89
N PRO A 373 -9.10 -27.75 1.71
CA PRO A 373 -8.05 -26.74 1.60
C PRO A 373 -8.51 -25.40 2.16
N VAL A 374 -7.54 -24.52 2.44
CA VAL A 374 -7.80 -23.10 2.72
C VAL A 374 -8.60 -22.53 1.56
N THR A 375 -9.74 -21.90 1.85
CA THR A 375 -10.56 -21.24 0.83
C THR A 375 -10.30 -19.74 0.89
N GLU A 376 -9.90 -19.15 -0.24
CA GLU A 376 -9.72 -17.70 -0.33
C GLU A 376 -11.03 -16.94 -0.09
N SER A 377 -10.91 -15.69 0.35
CA SER A 377 -12.06 -14.78 0.45
C SER A 377 -12.71 -14.61 -0.92
N THR A 378 -13.99 -14.95 -1.05
CA THR A 378 -14.74 -14.81 -2.30
C THR A 378 -15.25 -13.39 -2.54
N ARG A 379 -15.29 -12.56 -1.49
CA ARG A 379 -15.76 -11.18 -1.55
C ARG A 379 -14.66 -10.14 -1.72
N ARG A 380 -13.40 -10.54 -1.56
CA ARG A 380 -12.28 -9.62 -1.76
C ARG A 380 -12.15 -9.29 -3.26
N PRO A 381 -12.06 -8.00 -3.65
CA PRO A 381 -11.83 -7.64 -5.04
C PRO A 381 -10.51 -8.25 -5.53
N LYS A 382 -10.53 -8.77 -6.77
CA LYS A 382 -9.35 -9.26 -7.47
C LYS A 382 -8.74 -8.09 -8.25
N HIS A 383 -7.46 -7.85 -8.05
CA HIS A 383 -6.67 -6.86 -8.80
C HIS A 383 -6.00 -7.51 -10.01
#